data_AF-A0A6D0IKZ0-F1
#
_entry.id   AF-A0A6D0IKZ0-F1
#
_cell.length_a   1.000
_cell.length_b   1.000
_cell.length_c   1.000
_cell.angle_alpha   90.00
_cell.angle_beta   90.00
_cell.angle_gamma   90.00
#
_symmetry.space_group_name_H-M   'P 1'
#
loop_
_entity.id
_entity.type
_entity.pdbx_description
1 polymer ?
#
loop_
_entity_poly.entity_id
_entity_poly.type
_entity_poly.pdbx_seq_one_letter_code
_entity_poly.pdbx_strand_id
1 'polypeptide(L)'
;MGFKCGIVGLPNVGKSTLFNALTKAGIEAANFPFCTIEPNTGVVPMPDPRLDQLAEIVKPQRTLPTTMEFVDIAGLVKGASKGEGLGNQFLT
;
A
#
# COMPACT_ATOMS: atom_id res chain seq x y z
N MET A 1 -14.59 2.21 10.74
CA MET A 1 -13.51 1.21 10.61
C MET A 1 -12.84 1.45 9.26
N GLY A 2 -11.56 1.82 9.25
CA GLY A 2 -10.80 1.98 8.01
C GLY A 2 -10.32 0.63 7.50
N PHE A 3 -10.51 0.36 6.21
CA PHE A 3 -10.08 -0.89 5.57
C PHE A 3 -8.67 -0.66 4.99
N LYS A 4 -7.65 -1.22 5.67
CA LYS A 4 -6.24 -1.10 5.28
C LYS A 4 -5.72 -2.44 4.79
N CYS A 5 -4.92 -2.43 3.72
CA CYS A 5 -4.22 -3.61 3.20
C CYS A 5 -2.71 -3.40 3.28
N GLY A 6 -2.03 -4.28 4.01
CA GLY A 6 -0.57 -4.29 4.10
C GLY A 6 0.07 -5.09 2.97
N ILE A 7 1.03 -4.48 2.28
CA ILE A 7 1.88 -5.17 1.30
C ILE A 7 3.08 -5.75 2.04
N VAL A 8 3.13 -7.07 2.15
CA VAL A 8 4.22 -7.82 2.81
C VAL A 8 5.01 -8.63 1.80
N GLY A 9 6.29 -8.84 2.08
CA GLY A 9 7.18 -9.59 1.21
C GLY A 9 8.61 -9.61 1.74
N LEU A 10 9.43 -10.48 1.16
CA LEU A 10 10.87 -10.54 1.46
C LEU A 10 11.57 -9.25 0.99
N PRO A 11 12.77 -8.94 1.52
CA PRO A 11 13.59 -7.86 1.00
C PRO A 11 13.82 -8.00 -0.52
N ASN A 12 13.83 -6.86 -1.24
CA ASN A 12 14.16 -6.75 -2.66
C ASN A 12 13.22 -7.48 -3.66
N VAL A 13 12.00 -7.83 -3.28
CA VAL A 13 11.01 -8.48 -4.19
C VAL A 13 10.18 -7.50 -5.03
N GLY A 14 10.56 -6.22 -5.09
CA GLY A 14 9.83 -5.19 -5.85
C GLY A 14 8.62 -4.60 -5.11
N LYS A 15 8.57 -4.75 -3.79
CA LYS A 15 7.45 -4.31 -2.94
C LYS A 15 7.18 -2.81 -3.01
N SER A 16 8.22 -1.99 -2.88
CA SER A 16 8.12 -0.54 -2.98
C SER A 16 7.84 -0.07 -4.41
N THR A 17 8.26 -0.84 -5.42
CA THR A 17 7.89 -0.62 -6.83
C THR A 17 6.39 -0.81 -7.04
N LEU A 18 5.81 -1.89 -6.50
CA LEU A 18 4.36 -2.13 -6.57
C LEU A 18 3.58 -1.05 -5.80
N PHE A 19 4.01 -0.70 -4.60
CA PHE A 19 3.37 0.35 -3.81
C PHE A 19 3.34 1.69 -4.57
N ASN A 20 4.46 2.08 -5.18
CA ASN A 20 4.54 3.29 -5.99
C ASN A 20 3.64 3.23 -7.22
N ALA A 21 3.52 2.07 -7.88
CA ALA A 21 2.62 1.90 -9.01
C ALA A 21 1.14 2.08 -8.60
N LEU A 22 0.76 1.55 -7.43
CA LEU A 22 -0.60 1.66 -6.90
C LEU A 22 -0.96 3.09 -6.47
N THR A 23 -0.03 3.76 -5.79
CA THR A 23 -0.30 5.03 -5.11
C THR A 23 0.10 6.26 -5.93
N LYS A 24 0.91 6.08 -6.99
CA LYS A 24 1.61 7.17 -7.70
C LYS A 24 2.35 8.11 -6.76
N ALA A 25 2.69 7.66 -5.54
CA ALA A 25 3.14 8.51 -4.44
C ALA A 25 4.58 9.03 -4.59
N GLY A 26 5.30 8.61 -5.64
CA GLY A 26 6.64 9.11 -5.93
C GLY A 26 7.66 8.81 -4.83
N ILE A 27 7.46 7.73 -4.07
CA ILE A 27 8.37 7.35 -2.97
C ILE A 27 9.67 6.82 -3.57
N GLU A 28 10.82 7.27 -3.08
CA GLU A 28 12.11 6.80 -3.56
C GLU A 28 12.24 5.29 -3.35
N ALA A 29 12.40 4.53 -4.44
CA ALA A 29 12.75 3.11 -4.39
C ALA A 29 14.24 2.97 -4.05
N ALA A 30 14.64 3.42 -2.85
CA ALA A 30 16.02 3.39 -2.43
C ALA A 30 16.36 2.01 -1.84
N ASN A 31 17.45 1.40 -2.35
CA ASN A 31 17.96 0.10 -1.90
C ASN A 31 18.74 0.20 -0.57
N PHE A 32 18.14 0.81 0.47
CA PHE A 32 18.75 0.84 1.80
C PHE A 32 18.10 -0.22 2.69
N PRO A 33 18.88 -1.14 3.29
CA PRO A 33 18.34 -2.29 4.04
C PRO A 33 17.56 -1.94 5.32
N PHE A 34 17.30 -0.67 5.63
CA PHE A 34 16.62 -0.23 6.86
C PHE A 34 15.80 1.08 6.73
N CYS A 35 15.50 1.57 5.52
CA CYS A 35 14.74 2.81 5.36
C CYS A 35 13.23 2.56 5.25
N THR A 36 12.57 2.28 6.38
CA THR A 36 11.14 2.57 6.62
C THR A 36 10.89 2.39 8.12
N ILE A 37 11.22 3.43 8.90
CA ILE A 37 10.89 3.49 10.34
C ILE A 37 9.39 3.79 10.52
N GLU A 38 8.77 4.47 9.54
CA GLU A 38 7.32 4.67 9.46
C GLU A 38 6.75 3.97 8.22
N PRO A 39 5.63 3.23 8.34
CA PRO A 39 5.01 2.55 7.21
C PRO A 39 4.47 3.57 6.19
N ASN A 40 4.82 3.41 4.92
CA ASN A 40 4.27 4.28 3.87
C ASN A 40 2.80 3.92 3.64
N THR A 41 1.90 4.89 3.80
CA THR A 41 0.46 4.71 3.52
C THR A 41 0.06 5.47 2.27
N GLY A 42 -0.78 4.87 1.43
CA GLY A 42 -1.32 5.54 0.24
C GLY A 42 -2.76 5.14 -0.03
N VAL A 43 -3.57 6.11 -0.45
CA VAL A 43 -4.99 5.92 -0.75
C VAL A 43 -5.17 5.81 -2.25
N VAL A 44 -5.80 4.72 -2.70
CA VAL A 44 -6.00 4.40 -4.12
C VAL A 44 -7.50 4.33 -4.42
N PRO A 45 -8.01 5.05 -5.44
CA PRO A 45 -9.40 4.92 -5.87
C PRO A 45 -9.62 3.54 -6.47
N MET A 46 -10.72 2.89 -6.11
CA MET A 46 -11.03 1.56 -6.61
C MET A 46 -11.51 1.65 -8.07
N PRO A 47 -10.87 0.94 -9.02
CA PRO A 47 -11.38 0.84 -10.37
C PRO A 47 -12.66 -0.01 -10.38
N ASP A 48 -13.79 0.59 -10.76
CA ASP A 48 -15.08 -0.09 -10.84
C ASP A 48 -15.81 0.27 -12.15
N PRO A 49 -15.79 -0.62 -13.16
CA PRO A 49 -16.47 -0.37 -14.43
C PRO A 49 -17.98 -0.12 -14.30
N ARG A 50 -18.60 -0.59 -13.21
CA ARG A 50 -20.03 -0.36 -12.96
C ARG A 50 -20.30 1.09 -12.63
N LEU A 51 -19.36 1.75 -11.94
CA LEU A 51 -19.47 3.17 -11.62
C LEU A 51 -19.44 4.02 -12.90
N ASP A 52 -18.58 3.64 -13.85
CA ASP A 52 -18.48 4.30 -15.16
C ASP A 52 -19.78 4.12 -15.97
N GLN A 53 -20.30 2.90 -16.05
CA GLN A 53 -21.58 2.60 -16.72
C GLN A 53 -22.75 3.40 -16.11
N LEU A 54 -22.81 3.51 -14.78
CA LEU A 54 -23.84 4.30 -14.12
C LEU A 54 -23.67 5.81 -14.39
N ALA A 55 -22.44 6.31 -14.46
CA ALA A 55 -22.18 7.71 -14.77
C ALA A 55 -22.62 8.07 -16.20
N GLU A 56 -22.50 7.15 -17.17
CA GLU A 56 -23.00 7.34 -18.54
C GLU A 56 -24.53 7.46 -18.60
N ILE A 57 -25.24 6.68 -17.79
CA ILE A 57 -26.71 6.67 -17.74
C ILE A 57 -27.24 7.91 -16.99
N VAL A 58 -26.70 8.16 -15.79
CA VAL A 58 -27.25 9.15 -14.85
C VAL A 58 -26.72 10.56 -15.11
N LYS A 59 -25.54 10.69 -15.76
CA LYS A 59 -24.85 11.97 -16.01
C LYS A 59 -24.75 12.86 -14.76
N PRO A 60 -24.17 12.37 -13.66
CA PRO A 60 -24.07 13.13 -12.42
C PRO A 60 -23.09 14.31 -12.56
N GLN A 61 -23.23 15.32 -11.71
CA GLN A 61 -22.26 16.43 -11.64
C GLN A 61 -20.86 15.97 -11.19
N ARG A 62 -20.77 14.86 -10.46
CA ARG A 62 -19.52 14.27 -9.98
C ARG A 62 -19.67 12.77 -9.78
N THR A 63 -18.62 12.02 -10.14
CA THR A 63 -18.48 10.59 -9.84
C THR A 63 -17.50 10.42 -8.69
N LEU A 64 -17.84 9.60 -7.70
CA LEU A 64 -17.02 9.38 -6.51
C LEU A 64 -16.69 7.89 -6.34
N PRO A 65 -15.45 7.47 -6.65
CA PRO A 65 -15.05 6.11 -6.38
C PRO A 65 -14.88 5.89 -4.87
N THR A 66 -15.11 4.64 -4.44
CA THR A 66 -14.63 4.22 -3.13
C THR A 66 -13.11 4.15 -3.12
N THR A 67 -12.49 4.20 -1.96
CA THR A 67 -11.03 4.20 -1.81
C THR A 67 -10.55 3.02 -0.98
N MET A 68 -9.31 2.62 -1.25
CA MET A 68 -8.58 1.59 -0.51
C MET A 68 -7.28 2.18 0.04
N GLU A 69 -6.97 1.92 1.31
CA GLU A 69 -5.70 2.32 1.91
C GLU A 69 -4.70 1.15 1.83
N PHE A 70 -3.58 1.38 1.14
CA PHE A 70 -2.45 0.46 1.09
C PHE A 70 -1.34 0.92 2.02
N VAL A 71 -0.67 -0.04 2.63
CA VAL A 71 0.44 0.18 3.56
C VAL A 71 1.65 -0.62 3.08
N ASP A 72 2.76 0.03 2.73
CA ASP A 72 4.04 -0.66 2.48
C ASP A 72 4.67 -1.00 3.82
N ILE A 73 4.63 -2.28 4.20
CA ILE A 73 5.21 -2.78 5.44
C ILE A 73 6.68 -3.12 5.15
N ALA A 74 7.61 -2.75 6.02
CA ALA A 74 9.01 -3.09 5.81
C ALA A 74 9.22 -4.61 5.69
N GLY A 75 10.26 -5.04 4.97
CA GLY A 75 10.49 -6.44 4.66
C GLY A 75 10.63 -7.32 5.91
N LEU A 76 9.88 -8.42 5.97
CA LEU A 76 9.96 -9.39 7.07
C LEU A 76 11.24 -10.22 6.90
N VAL A 77 12.19 -10.05 7.82
CA VAL A 77 13.43 -10.83 7.86
C VAL A 77 13.20 -12.09 8.70
N LYS A 78 13.86 -13.20 8.31
CA LYS A 78 13.87 -14.44 9.11
C LYS A 78 14.41 -14.12 10.51
N GLY A 79 13.64 -14.41 11.56
CA GLY A 79 13.98 -14.04 12.95
C GLY A 79 13.20 -12.84 13.50
N ALA A 80 12.34 -12.21 12.69
CA ALA A 80 11.50 -11.08 13.11
C ALA A 80 10.67 -11.37 14.38
N SER A 81 10.17 -12.60 14.53
CA SER A 81 9.39 -13.04 15.71
C SER A 81 10.23 -13.34 16.95
N LYS A 82 11.56 -13.30 16.85
CA LYS A 82 12.50 -13.50 17.97
C LYS A 82 13.18 -12.19 18.40
N GLY A 83 12.77 -11.05 17.83
CA GLY A 83 13.35 -9.74 18.13
C GLY A 83 14.69 -9.45 17.44
N GLU A 84 15.11 -10.26 16.46
CA GLU A 84 16.26 -9.95 15.62
C GLU A 84 15.84 -8.93 14.55
N GLY A 85 16.23 -7.67 14.75
CA GLY A 85 15.83 -6.52 13.91
C GLY A 85 14.55 -5.83 14.39
N LEU A 86 13.93 -5.01 13.54
CA LEU A 86 12.67 -4.30 13.83
C LEU A 86 11.43 -5.21 13.77
N GLY A 87 11.61 -6.52 13.59
CA GLY A 87 10.60 -7.54 13.38
C GLY A 87 9.39 -7.53 14.31
N ASN A 88 9.61 -7.30 15.61
CA ASN A 88 8.53 -7.26 16.59
C ASN A 88 7.63 -6.02 16.41
N GLN A 89 8.18 -4.87 16.04
CA GLN A 89 7.37 -3.67 15.75
C GLN A 89 6.48 -3.84 14.50
N PHE A 90 6.70 -4.88 13.69
CA PHE A 90 5.88 -5.20 12.53
C PHE A 90 4.82 -6.28 12.79
N LEU A 91 4.94 -7.03 13.90
CA LEU A 91 4.04 -8.16 14.23
C LEU A 91 3.12 -7.87 15.44
N THR A 92 3.42 -6.84 16.22
CA THR A 92 2.57 -6.29 17.30
C THR A 92 2.12 -4.89 16.93
#